data_AF-A0A1F8X8G3-F1
#
_entry.id   AF-A0A1F8X8G3-F1
#
_cell.length_a   1.000
_cell.length_b   1.000
_cell.length_c   1.000
_cell.angle_alpha   90.00
_cell.angle_beta   90.00
_cell.angle_gamma   90.00
#
_symmetry.space_group_name_H-M   'P 1'
#
loop_
_entity.id
_entity.type
_entity.pdbx_description
1 polymer ?
#
loop_
_entity_poly.entity_id
_entity_poly.type
_entity_poly.pdbx_seq_one_letter_code
_entity_poly.pdbx_strand_id
1 'polypeptide(L)'
;MNPTVLGVSFPFARVSPDTPGGAEQVLLTLDSELSARGWGSVVVAPEGSRVEGTLVPTPYVWGRIDAQVRSYMHELYRKSIGFAVKHWKIDLVHMHGLDFFEYMPRDGVPALVTLHLPVSWYPEEALLTSRPLTFFNCVSRSQERTCPEGINLAGVITNGVPVERFSTGITRRNYALAMGRICPEKGFHHAIDAARMARVPIVIAGAVFRYEEHEEYFRKEISPRVDGRSCVFAGLAGFPRKRRLLAGARCVLIPSLVPETSSLVAMEALASGTPVVAFRQGALTEIVEHGRTGFLVDGVGEMADAIAYADTISRDECRAAAHGFSSVEMADKYIDLYSRIAASKRSGGSGVIEL
;
A
#
# COMPACT_ATOMS: atom_id res chain seq x y z
N MET A 1 -8.50 -7.33 -29.22
CA MET A 1 -7.43 -7.70 -28.26
C MET A 1 -7.49 -6.70 -27.14
N ASN A 2 -7.53 -7.18 -25.89
CA ASN A 2 -7.46 -6.33 -24.71
C ASN A 2 -6.08 -5.64 -24.65
N PRO A 3 -5.99 -4.42 -24.07
CA PRO A 3 -4.71 -3.73 -23.93
C PRO A 3 -3.72 -4.52 -23.06
N THR A 4 -2.43 -4.25 -23.26
CA THR A 4 -1.35 -4.76 -22.40
C THR A 4 -0.83 -3.67 -21.48
N VAL A 5 -0.84 -3.93 -20.18
CA VAL A 5 -0.31 -3.04 -19.13
C VAL A 5 1.06 -3.55 -18.68
N LEU A 6 2.03 -2.64 -18.62
CA LEU A 6 3.31 -2.88 -17.98
C LEU A 6 3.28 -2.31 -16.55
N GLY A 7 3.11 -3.17 -15.55
CA GLY A 7 3.23 -2.79 -14.14
C GLY A 7 4.70 -2.71 -13.71
N VAL A 8 5.07 -1.64 -13.01
CA VAL A 8 6.45 -1.43 -12.53
C VAL A 8 6.42 -1.29 -11.01
N SER A 9 7.00 -2.27 -10.30
CA SER A 9 7.06 -2.28 -8.85
C SER A 9 8.09 -1.30 -8.29
N PHE A 10 8.14 -1.18 -6.96
CA PHE A 10 9.26 -0.54 -6.30
C PHE A 10 10.54 -1.38 -6.47
N PRO A 11 11.73 -0.78 -6.70
CA PRO A 11 12.95 -1.53 -6.99
C PRO A 11 13.47 -2.45 -5.89
N PHE A 12 13.04 -2.21 -4.65
CA PHE A 12 13.63 -2.83 -3.46
C PHE A 12 12.67 -3.77 -2.71
N ALA A 13 11.47 -4.02 -3.26
CA ALA A 13 10.47 -4.86 -2.64
C ALA A 13 9.93 -5.87 -3.66
N ARG A 14 9.88 -7.15 -3.27
CA ARG A 14 9.28 -8.20 -4.10
C ARG A 14 7.76 -8.03 -4.14
N VAL A 15 7.20 -8.28 -5.32
CA VAL A 15 5.75 -8.42 -5.52
C VAL A 15 5.37 -9.84 -5.13
N SER A 16 4.69 -10.01 -4.00
CA SER A 16 4.22 -11.33 -3.54
C SER A 16 3.12 -11.19 -2.49
N PRO A 17 2.32 -12.24 -2.24
CA PRO A 17 1.30 -12.21 -1.18
C PRO A 17 1.84 -11.95 0.24
N ASP A 18 3.14 -12.18 0.45
CA ASP A 18 3.81 -12.05 1.74
C ASP A 18 4.59 -10.74 1.88
N THR A 19 4.52 -9.85 0.88
CA THR A 19 5.20 -8.55 0.96
C THR A 19 4.55 -7.65 2.02
N PRO A 20 5.34 -6.96 2.85
CA PRO A 20 4.80 -6.03 3.85
C PRO A 20 4.40 -4.67 3.25
N GLY A 21 4.76 -4.39 1.99
CA GLY A 21 4.45 -3.15 1.30
C GLY A 21 3.04 -3.15 0.69
N GLY A 22 2.39 -1.98 0.70
CA GLY A 22 1.05 -1.82 0.15
C GLY A 22 1.05 -1.72 -1.38
N ALA A 23 2.01 -0.99 -1.94
CA ALA A 23 2.13 -0.79 -3.39
C ALA A 23 2.32 -2.12 -4.14
N GLU A 24 3.13 -3.02 -3.58
CA GLU A 24 3.40 -4.35 -4.13
C GLU A 24 2.17 -5.26 -4.04
N GLN A 25 1.36 -5.15 -2.97
CA GLN A 25 0.10 -5.90 -2.86
C GLN A 25 -0.95 -5.39 -3.85
N VAL A 26 -1.02 -4.08 -4.07
CA VAL A 26 -1.90 -3.47 -5.09
C VAL A 26 -1.48 -3.90 -6.48
N LEU A 27 -0.19 -3.83 -6.81
CA LEU A 27 0.33 -4.28 -8.10
C LEU A 27 0.05 -5.77 -8.34
N LEU A 28 0.28 -6.64 -7.34
CA LEU A 28 -0.06 -8.06 -7.43
C LEU A 28 -1.55 -8.29 -7.71
N THR A 29 -2.40 -7.53 -7.03
CA THR A 29 -3.85 -7.61 -7.20
C THR A 29 -4.27 -7.22 -8.61
N LEU A 30 -3.75 -6.11 -9.12
CA LEU A 30 -4.03 -5.64 -10.48
C LEU A 30 -3.52 -6.64 -11.53
N ASP A 31 -2.30 -7.16 -11.36
CA ASP A 31 -1.74 -8.20 -12.24
C ASP A 31 -2.64 -9.46 -12.29
N SER A 32 -3.12 -9.92 -11.12
CA SER A 32 -4.01 -11.08 -11.02
C SER A 32 -5.34 -10.83 -11.72
N GLU A 33 -5.97 -9.68 -11.47
CA GLU A 33 -7.27 -9.31 -12.04
C GLU A 33 -7.20 -9.07 -13.55
N LEU A 34 -6.15 -8.40 -14.03
CA LEU A 34 -5.89 -8.22 -15.46
C LEU A 34 -5.74 -9.57 -16.17
N SER A 35 -4.90 -10.46 -15.62
CA SER A 35 -4.65 -11.78 -16.19
C SER A 35 -5.92 -12.64 -16.23
N ALA A 36 -6.70 -12.64 -15.14
CA ALA A 36 -7.97 -13.38 -15.06
C ALA A 36 -9.02 -12.91 -16.08
N ARG A 37 -8.94 -11.65 -16.51
CA ARG A 37 -9.87 -11.02 -17.47
C ARG A 37 -9.32 -10.97 -18.89
N GLY A 38 -8.21 -11.68 -19.15
CA GLY A 38 -7.60 -11.78 -20.47
C GLY A 38 -6.94 -10.49 -20.96
N TRP A 39 -6.56 -9.59 -20.06
CA TRP A 39 -5.68 -8.45 -20.39
C TRP A 39 -4.23 -8.93 -20.46
N GLY A 40 -3.41 -8.24 -21.25
CA GLY A 40 -1.97 -8.45 -21.21
C GLY A 40 -1.39 -7.85 -19.93
N SER A 41 -0.71 -8.66 -19.10
CA SER A 41 0.02 -8.18 -17.93
C SER A 41 1.49 -8.52 -18.04
N VAL A 42 2.34 -7.51 -18.00
CA VAL A 42 3.80 -7.64 -17.88
C VAL A 42 4.23 -6.87 -16.64
N VAL A 43 5.10 -7.45 -15.82
CA VAL A 43 5.52 -6.85 -14.55
C VAL A 43 7.04 -6.75 -14.48
N VAL A 44 7.59 -5.56 -14.30
CA VAL A 44 8.99 -5.36 -13.91
C VAL A 44 9.06 -5.36 -12.39
N ALA A 45 9.74 -6.34 -11.82
CA ALA A 45 9.91 -6.47 -10.37
C ALA A 45 11.17 -7.28 -10.01
N PRO A 46 11.64 -7.22 -8.74
CA PRO A 46 12.79 -7.99 -8.32
C PRO A 46 12.57 -9.51 -8.44
N GLU A 47 13.64 -10.24 -8.73
CA GLU A 47 13.65 -11.70 -8.80
C GLU A 47 13.08 -12.32 -7.51
N GLY A 48 12.36 -13.43 -7.66
CA GLY A 48 11.58 -14.04 -6.59
C GLY A 48 10.22 -13.39 -6.32
N SER A 49 9.83 -12.36 -7.09
CA SER A 49 8.44 -11.91 -7.17
C SER A 49 7.55 -12.99 -7.79
N ARG A 50 6.28 -13.05 -7.38
CA ARG A 50 5.27 -13.99 -7.87
C ARG A 50 4.16 -13.17 -8.53
N VAL A 51 3.97 -13.35 -9.83
CA VAL A 51 3.00 -12.66 -10.67
C VAL A 51 2.26 -13.71 -11.51
N GLU A 52 1.03 -13.41 -11.91
CA GLU A 52 0.22 -14.21 -12.83
C GLU A 52 0.55 -13.88 -14.29
N GLY A 53 0.91 -12.63 -14.56
CA GLY A 53 1.37 -12.17 -15.87
C GLY A 53 2.82 -12.58 -16.19
N THR A 54 3.45 -11.84 -17.10
CA THR A 54 4.85 -12.08 -17.48
C THR A 54 5.80 -11.26 -16.59
N LEU A 55 6.68 -11.92 -15.85
CA LEU A 55 7.73 -11.26 -15.06
C LEU A 55 8.93 -10.86 -15.93
N VAL A 56 9.35 -9.60 -15.84
CA VAL A 56 10.65 -9.09 -16.28
C VAL A 56 11.50 -8.86 -15.02
N PRO A 57 12.34 -9.83 -14.63
CA PRO A 57 13.02 -9.79 -13.34
C PRO A 57 14.18 -8.79 -13.32
N THR A 58 14.37 -8.13 -12.19
CA THR A 58 15.61 -7.40 -11.83
C THR A 58 16.29 -8.08 -10.64
N PRO A 59 17.59 -7.88 -10.39
CA PRO A 59 18.25 -8.42 -9.20
C PRO A 59 17.54 -8.00 -7.89
N TYR A 60 17.50 -8.88 -6.90
CA TYR A 60 17.00 -8.53 -5.57
C TYR A 60 18.13 -7.99 -4.69
N VAL A 61 17.90 -6.84 -4.06
CA VAL A 61 18.88 -6.23 -3.16
C VAL A 61 18.84 -6.92 -1.80
N TRP A 62 19.87 -7.72 -1.52
CA TRP A 62 20.03 -8.37 -0.22
C TRP A 62 20.73 -7.47 0.83
N GLY A 63 21.37 -6.38 0.42
CA GLY A 63 22.17 -5.51 1.28
C GLY A 63 21.43 -4.27 1.80
N ARG A 64 22.19 -3.36 2.41
CA ARG A 64 21.74 -2.02 2.77
C ARG A 64 21.42 -1.24 1.50
N ILE A 65 20.37 -0.42 1.54
CA ILE A 65 19.92 0.39 0.39
C ILE A 65 20.50 1.80 0.54
N ASP A 66 21.70 2.01 0.00
CA ASP A 66 22.37 3.31 -0.05
C ASP A 66 22.17 4.02 -1.41
N ALA A 67 22.81 5.19 -1.57
CA ALA A 67 22.67 5.98 -2.80
C ALA A 67 23.21 5.25 -4.03
N GLN A 68 24.33 4.53 -3.91
CA GLN A 68 24.95 3.79 -5.02
C GLN A 68 24.05 2.65 -5.49
N VAL A 69 23.52 1.87 -4.55
CA VAL A 69 22.57 0.78 -4.83
C VAL A 69 21.31 1.34 -5.47
N ARG A 70 20.80 2.49 -4.99
CA ARG A 70 19.62 3.14 -5.59
C ARG A 70 19.85 3.50 -7.06
N SER A 71 20.91 4.24 -7.36
CA SER A 71 21.22 4.66 -8.73
C SER A 71 21.42 3.47 -9.67
N TYR A 72 22.12 2.42 -9.20
CA TYR A 72 22.30 1.19 -9.98
C TYR A 72 20.97 0.51 -10.29
N MET A 73 20.08 0.37 -9.30
CA MET A 73 18.78 -0.24 -9.50
C MET A 73 17.88 0.61 -10.41
N HIS A 74 17.93 1.94 -10.33
CA HIS A 74 17.20 2.83 -11.26
C HIS A 74 17.64 2.64 -12.71
N GLU A 75 18.95 2.51 -12.96
CA GLU A 75 19.47 2.23 -14.30
C GLU A 75 18.96 0.89 -14.83
N LEU A 76 18.97 -0.16 -13.99
CA LEU A 76 18.44 -1.47 -14.35
C LEU A 76 16.94 -1.42 -14.64
N TYR A 77 16.15 -0.73 -13.83
CA TYR A 77 14.71 -0.56 -14.07
C TYR A 77 14.45 0.15 -15.40
N ARG A 78 15.21 1.21 -15.71
CA ARG A 78 15.11 1.90 -17.01
C ARG A 78 15.41 0.95 -18.18
N LYS A 79 16.43 0.08 -18.05
CA LYS A 79 16.76 -0.95 -19.07
C LYS A 79 15.66 -2.01 -19.19
N SER A 80 15.13 -2.52 -18.08
CA SER A 80 14.07 -3.54 -18.06
C SER A 80 12.76 -3.03 -18.64
N ILE A 81 12.36 -1.81 -18.30
CA ILE A 81 11.19 -1.15 -18.90
C ILE A 81 11.40 -0.96 -20.41
N GLY A 82 12.59 -0.47 -20.80
CA GLY A 82 12.93 -0.29 -22.22
C GLY A 82 12.94 -1.60 -23.01
N PHE A 83 13.39 -2.71 -22.40
CA PHE A 83 13.27 -4.04 -22.97
C PHE A 83 11.81 -4.46 -23.13
N ALA A 84 11.00 -4.29 -22.08
CA ALA A 84 9.60 -4.70 -22.10
C ALA A 84 8.78 -3.96 -23.17
N VAL A 85 8.95 -2.63 -23.27
CA VAL A 85 8.28 -1.80 -24.27
C VAL A 85 8.68 -2.18 -25.71
N LYS A 86 9.88 -2.71 -25.94
CA LYS A 86 10.33 -3.17 -27.26
C LYS A 86 9.88 -4.59 -27.59
N HIS A 87 9.77 -5.45 -26.58
CA HIS A 87 9.50 -6.88 -26.76
C HIS A 87 8.00 -7.19 -26.80
N TRP A 88 7.18 -6.42 -26.08
CA TRP A 88 5.72 -6.55 -26.06
C TRP A 88 5.05 -5.29 -26.57
N LYS A 89 3.84 -5.42 -27.12
CA LYS A 89 2.99 -4.28 -27.48
C LYS A 89 2.38 -3.69 -26.21
N ILE A 90 3.12 -2.81 -25.53
CA ILE A 90 2.65 -2.15 -24.31
C ILE A 90 1.75 -0.94 -24.67
N ASP A 91 0.51 -0.97 -24.17
CA ASP A 91 -0.47 0.11 -24.38
C ASP A 91 -0.31 1.21 -23.32
N LEU A 92 0.02 0.86 -22.08
CA LEU A 92 0.39 1.81 -21.02
C LEU A 92 1.38 1.20 -20.00
N VAL A 93 2.12 2.07 -19.32
CA VAL A 93 2.99 1.70 -18.19
C VAL A 93 2.38 2.22 -16.90
N HIS A 94 2.27 1.39 -15.87
CA HIS A 94 1.76 1.77 -14.55
C HIS A 94 2.88 1.71 -13.52
N MET A 95 3.27 2.88 -13.01
CA MET A 95 4.35 3.06 -12.04
C MET A 95 3.81 3.06 -10.61
N HIS A 96 4.43 2.27 -9.73
CA HIS A 96 4.05 2.17 -8.31
C HIS A 96 5.13 2.68 -7.34
N GLY A 97 6.34 2.99 -7.81
CA GLY A 97 7.47 3.39 -6.95
C GLY A 97 7.48 4.86 -6.56
N LEU A 98 8.02 5.17 -5.37
CA LEU A 98 8.25 6.54 -4.89
C LEU A 98 9.14 7.34 -5.85
N ASP A 99 10.14 6.65 -6.39
CA ASP A 99 11.23 7.14 -7.21
C ASP A 99 10.97 6.94 -8.72
N PHE A 100 9.71 6.81 -9.12
CA PHE A 100 9.32 6.52 -10.50
C PHE A 100 9.98 7.45 -11.53
N PHE A 101 10.16 8.73 -11.20
CA PHE A 101 10.75 9.75 -12.07
C PHE A 101 12.20 9.45 -12.46
N GLU A 102 12.90 8.63 -11.68
CA GLU A 102 14.29 8.24 -11.95
C GLU A 102 14.42 7.15 -13.01
N TYR A 103 13.34 6.43 -13.36
CA TYR A 103 13.38 5.30 -14.30
C TYR A 103 12.15 5.16 -15.20
N MET A 104 11.19 6.07 -15.11
CA MET A 104 10.05 6.16 -16.04
C MET A 104 10.55 6.22 -17.50
N PRO A 105 9.91 5.50 -18.44
CA PRO A 105 10.38 5.47 -19.82
C PRO A 105 10.24 6.83 -20.49
N ARG A 106 11.12 7.10 -21.47
CA ARG A 106 11.02 8.25 -22.37
C ARG A 106 9.75 8.17 -23.24
N ASP A 107 9.44 9.24 -23.95
CA ASP A 107 8.17 9.49 -24.64
C ASP A 107 7.71 8.34 -25.56
N GLY A 108 6.38 8.24 -25.74
CA GLY A 108 5.74 7.36 -26.73
C GLY A 108 4.80 6.29 -26.17
N VAL A 109 4.85 6.01 -24.86
CA VAL A 109 3.88 5.14 -24.17
C VAL A 109 3.23 5.91 -23.03
N PRO A 110 1.89 5.99 -22.92
CA PRO A 110 1.24 6.59 -21.77
C PRO A 110 1.72 5.98 -20.45
N ALA A 111 1.91 6.83 -19.45
CA ALA A 111 2.30 6.42 -18.11
C ALA A 111 1.20 6.81 -17.11
N LEU A 112 0.75 5.85 -16.31
CA LEU A 112 -0.01 6.11 -15.10
C LEU A 112 0.93 5.97 -13.90
N VAL A 113 0.89 6.91 -12.96
CA VAL A 113 1.62 6.86 -11.70
C VAL A 113 0.62 6.82 -10.57
N THR A 114 0.60 5.76 -9.77
CA THR A 114 -0.18 5.76 -8.53
C THR A 114 0.70 6.25 -7.39
N LEU A 115 0.29 7.34 -6.75
CA LEU A 115 1.01 7.93 -5.61
C LEU A 115 0.67 7.12 -4.35
N HIS A 116 1.54 6.17 -3.98
CA HIS A 116 1.31 5.33 -2.78
C HIS A 116 1.77 5.98 -1.47
N LEU A 117 2.52 7.09 -1.54
CA LEU A 117 3.09 7.80 -0.39
C LEU A 117 2.60 9.26 -0.36
N PRO A 118 2.77 9.99 0.77
CA PRO A 118 2.33 11.37 0.87
C PRO A 118 2.86 12.22 -0.30
N VAL A 119 2.02 13.09 -0.86
CA VAL A 119 2.39 13.91 -2.02
C VAL A 119 3.65 14.73 -1.76
N SER A 120 3.82 15.24 -0.54
CA SER A 120 5.00 16.02 -0.12
C SER A 120 6.32 15.24 -0.13
N TRP A 121 6.30 13.92 -0.34
CA TRP A 121 7.51 13.11 -0.45
C TRP A 121 8.00 12.97 -1.90
N TYR A 122 7.22 13.43 -2.87
CA TYR A 122 7.62 13.50 -4.26
C TYR A 122 8.15 14.91 -4.57
N PRO A 123 9.24 15.04 -5.35
CA PRO A 123 9.66 16.33 -5.88
C PRO A 123 8.55 16.95 -6.73
N GLU A 124 8.34 18.26 -6.62
CA GLU A 124 7.28 18.96 -7.34
C GLU A 124 7.46 18.83 -8.86
N GLU A 125 8.69 18.88 -9.36
CA GLU A 125 9.06 18.68 -10.76
C GLU A 125 8.71 17.28 -11.28
N ALA A 126 8.64 16.27 -10.41
CA ALA A 126 8.20 14.92 -10.78
C ALA A 126 6.68 14.85 -10.95
N LEU A 127 5.92 15.64 -10.17
CA LEU A 127 4.46 15.72 -10.22
C LEU A 127 3.97 16.64 -11.35
N LEU A 128 4.69 17.73 -11.60
CA LEU A 128 4.42 18.70 -12.68
C LEU A 128 5.29 18.43 -13.91
N THR A 129 5.49 17.14 -14.23
CA THR A 129 6.38 16.72 -15.31
C THR A 129 5.90 17.22 -16.67
N SER A 130 6.84 17.66 -17.51
CA SER A 130 6.59 18.01 -18.91
C SER A 130 6.47 16.80 -19.84
N ARG A 131 6.67 15.58 -19.31
CA ARG A 131 6.57 14.35 -20.09
C ARG A 131 5.12 14.14 -20.56
N PRO A 132 4.84 14.10 -21.87
CA PRO A 132 3.48 13.97 -22.40
C PRO A 132 2.85 12.63 -22.03
N LEU A 133 1.50 12.59 -21.95
CA LEU A 133 0.73 11.38 -21.63
C LEU A 133 1.15 10.75 -20.29
N THR A 134 1.49 11.58 -19.30
CA THR A 134 1.73 11.15 -17.92
C THR A 134 0.54 11.54 -17.07
N PHE A 135 -0.03 10.55 -16.39
CA PHE A 135 -1.25 10.67 -15.59
C PHE A 135 -0.96 10.22 -14.16
N PHE A 136 -1.63 10.83 -13.20
CA PHE A 136 -1.51 10.49 -11.78
C PHE A 136 -2.81 9.92 -11.22
N ASN A 137 -2.70 8.99 -10.29
CA ASN A 137 -3.82 8.51 -9.49
C ASN A 137 -3.50 8.67 -8.00
N CYS A 138 -4.42 9.30 -7.27
CA CYS A 138 -4.41 9.29 -5.81
C CYS A 138 -5.22 8.09 -5.28
N VAL A 139 -4.87 7.60 -4.10
CA VAL A 139 -5.52 6.43 -3.46
C VAL A 139 -6.50 6.82 -2.35
N SER A 140 -6.74 8.12 -2.16
CA SER A 140 -7.75 8.69 -1.27
C SER A 140 -8.07 10.15 -1.61
N ARG A 141 -9.20 10.66 -1.11
CA ARG A 141 -9.59 12.07 -1.32
C ARG A 141 -8.76 13.02 -0.47
N SER A 142 -8.34 12.59 0.73
CA SER A 142 -7.42 13.36 1.57
C SER A 142 -6.07 13.56 0.89
N GLN A 143 -5.55 12.55 0.17
CA GLN A 143 -4.33 12.70 -0.62
C GLN A 143 -4.52 13.68 -1.79
N GLU A 144 -5.60 13.55 -2.56
CA GLU A 144 -5.93 14.43 -3.70
C GLU A 144 -5.93 15.91 -3.29
N ARG A 145 -6.47 16.24 -2.12
CA ARG A 145 -6.50 17.62 -1.58
C ARG A 145 -5.12 18.22 -1.32
N THR A 146 -4.07 17.41 -1.30
CA THR A 146 -2.68 17.85 -1.08
C THR A 146 -1.87 17.95 -2.37
N CYS A 147 -2.47 17.60 -3.51
CA CYS A 147 -1.81 17.69 -4.80
C CYS A 147 -1.53 19.15 -5.21
N PRO A 148 -0.39 19.42 -5.87
CA PRO A 148 -0.12 20.73 -6.44
C PRO A 148 -1.10 21.04 -7.57
N GLU A 149 -1.38 22.33 -7.77
CA GLU A 149 -2.16 22.79 -8.92
C GLU A 149 -1.44 22.43 -10.24
N GLY A 150 -2.20 22.02 -11.26
CA GLY A 150 -1.65 21.65 -12.56
C GLY A 150 -1.15 20.21 -12.70
N ILE A 151 -1.21 19.39 -11.63
CA ILE A 151 -0.99 17.95 -11.75
C ILE A 151 -2.00 17.34 -12.74
N ASN A 152 -1.54 16.45 -13.63
CA ASN A 152 -2.43 15.73 -14.55
C ASN A 152 -3.09 14.53 -13.85
N LEU A 153 -3.97 14.82 -12.88
CA LEU A 153 -4.66 13.81 -12.10
C LEU A 153 -5.76 13.14 -12.95
N ALA A 154 -5.64 11.83 -13.15
CA ALA A 154 -6.62 11.02 -13.85
C ALA A 154 -7.72 10.45 -12.93
N GLY A 155 -7.60 10.66 -11.61
CA GLY A 155 -8.67 10.37 -10.66
C GLY A 155 -8.19 9.91 -9.29
N VAL A 156 -9.16 9.48 -8.50
CA VAL A 156 -8.96 8.89 -7.17
C VAL A 156 -9.53 7.47 -7.17
N ILE A 157 -8.65 6.49 -7.25
CA ILE A 157 -8.99 5.07 -7.10
C ILE A 157 -8.42 4.57 -5.78
N THR A 158 -9.29 4.41 -4.79
CA THR A 158 -8.96 3.85 -3.49
C THR A 158 -8.43 2.43 -3.63
N ASN A 159 -7.40 2.09 -2.85
CA ASN A 159 -6.92 0.73 -2.77
C ASN A 159 -8.00 -0.23 -2.25
N GLY A 160 -7.92 -1.50 -2.65
CA GLY A 160 -8.85 -2.54 -2.24
C GLY A 160 -8.15 -3.78 -1.71
N VAL A 161 -8.89 -4.57 -0.95
CA VAL A 161 -8.46 -5.82 -0.32
C VAL A 161 -9.38 -6.97 -0.74
N PRO A 162 -8.90 -8.21 -0.80
CA PRO A 162 -9.73 -9.36 -1.14
C PRO A 162 -10.56 -9.78 0.07
N VAL A 163 -11.66 -9.06 0.34
CA VAL A 163 -12.51 -9.19 1.54
C VAL A 163 -12.89 -10.65 1.84
N GLU A 164 -13.25 -11.41 0.81
CA GLU A 164 -13.65 -12.82 0.94
C GLU A 164 -12.51 -13.75 1.38
N ARG A 165 -11.26 -13.35 1.18
CA ARG A 165 -10.10 -14.12 1.63
C ARG A 165 -9.78 -13.91 3.10
N PHE A 166 -10.41 -12.98 3.81
CA PHE A 166 -10.20 -12.77 5.25
C PHE A 166 -11.13 -13.61 6.10
N SER A 167 -10.62 -14.12 7.23
CA SER A 167 -11.34 -15.11 8.05
C SER A 167 -12.41 -14.46 8.91
N THR A 168 -13.61 -15.04 8.87
CA THR A 168 -14.67 -14.82 9.87
C THR A 168 -14.74 -16.00 10.84
N GLY A 169 -15.43 -15.84 11.96
CA GLY A 169 -15.68 -16.94 12.92
C GLY A 169 -14.50 -17.34 13.80
N ILE A 170 -13.36 -16.64 13.74
CA ILE A 170 -12.27 -16.83 14.70
C ILE A 170 -12.61 -16.09 16.00
N THR A 171 -12.57 -16.80 17.13
CA THR A 171 -12.76 -16.22 18.45
C THR A 171 -11.73 -15.13 18.72
N ARG A 172 -12.22 -13.93 19.06
CA ARG A 172 -11.38 -12.79 19.48
C ARG A 172 -10.56 -13.21 20.70
N ARG A 173 -9.27 -12.89 20.69
CA ARG A 173 -8.34 -13.05 21.82
C ARG A 173 -8.04 -11.67 22.41
N ASN A 174 -7.52 -11.67 23.63
CA ASN A 174 -7.21 -10.45 24.36
C ASN A 174 -5.82 -9.90 23.99
N TYR A 175 -5.65 -9.41 22.76
CA TYR A 175 -4.45 -8.67 22.36
C TYR A 175 -4.76 -7.57 21.33
N ALA A 176 -4.02 -6.48 21.38
CA ALA A 176 -3.99 -5.47 20.31
C ALA A 176 -2.95 -5.87 19.25
N LEU A 177 -3.18 -5.51 17.99
CA LEU A 177 -2.28 -5.81 16.88
C LEU A 177 -1.83 -4.51 16.21
N ALA A 178 -0.52 -4.31 16.06
CA ALA A 178 0.02 -3.31 15.14
C ALA A 178 0.75 -4.03 14.01
N MET A 179 0.48 -3.66 12.76
CA MET A 179 1.03 -4.37 11.60
C MET A 179 1.47 -3.43 10.48
N GLY A 180 2.60 -3.72 9.84
CA GLY A 180 3.09 -2.97 8.68
C GLY A 180 4.62 -2.88 8.59
N ARG A 181 5.10 -1.90 7.83
CA ARG A 181 6.53 -1.53 7.80
C ARG A 181 6.94 -1.00 9.17
N ILE A 182 8.04 -1.50 9.72
CA ILE A 182 8.56 -1.01 11.00
C ILE A 182 9.51 0.16 10.73
N CYS A 183 8.99 1.37 10.90
CA CYS A 183 9.69 2.61 10.58
C CYS A 183 9.12 3.79 11.41
N PRO A 184 9.88 4.90 11.55
CA PRO A 184 9.52 6.04 12.40
C PRO A 184 8.12 6.58 12.13
N GLU A 185 7.75 6.75 10.86
CA GLU A 185 6.51 7.39 10.45
C GLU A 185 5.25 6.58 10.82
N LYS A 186 5.40 5.27 11.09
CA LYS A 186 4.28 4.41 11.48
C LYS A 186 4.04 4.36 12.99
N GLY A 187 4.90 4.98 13.80
CA GLY A 187 4.62 5.26 15.22
C GLY A 187 4.41 4.03 16.11
N PHE A 188 4.92 2.84 15.77
CA PHE A 188 4.70 1.59 16.52
C PHE A 188 5.00 1.67 18.04
N HIS A 189 5.94 2.52 18.48
CA HIS A 189 6.18 2.76 19.91
C HIS A 189 4.96 3.35 20.62
N HIS A 190 4.16 4.20 19.97
CA HIS A 190 2.90 4.71 20.51
C HIS A 190 1.85 3.62 20.68
N ALA A 191 1.76 2.67 19.74
CA ALA A 191 0.86 1.52 19.89
C ALA A 191 1.27 0.66 21.10
N ILE A 192 2.57 0.45 21.32
CA ILE A 192 3.09 -0.28 22.48
C ILE A 192 2.75 0.46 23.78
N ASP A 193 2.96 1.78 23.83
CA ASP A 193 2.69 2.59 25.01
C ASP A 193 1.19 2.63 25.33
N ALA A 194 0.33 2.80 24.32
CA ALA A 194 -1.13 2.75 24.49
C ALA A 194 -1.60 1.39 25.00
N ALA A 195 -1.08 0.29 24.45
CA ALA A 195 -1.42 -1.07 24.89
C ALA A 195 -0.98 -1.34 26.34
N ARG A 196 0.20 -0.84 26.74
CA ARG A 196 0.68 -0.91 28.13
C ARG A 196 -0.22 -0.12 29.09
N MET A 197 -0.61 1.10 28.71
CA MET A 197 -1.55 1.92 29.49
C MET A 197 -2.91 1.21 29.66
N ALA A 198 -3.42 0.62 28.59
CA ALA A 198 -4.66 -0.16 28.58
C ALA A 198 -4.54 -1.54 29.28
N ARG A 199 -3.32 -1.96 29.67
CA ARG A 199 -3.01 -3.29 30.21
C ARG A 199 -3.46 -4.44 29.29
N VAL A 200 -3.32 -4.23 27.98
CA VAL A 200 -3.64 -5.22 26.93
C VAL A 200 -2.34 -5.68 26.28
N PRO A 201 -2.09 -6.99 26.15
CA PRO A 201 -0.95 -7.49 25.39
C PRO A 201 -0.97 -6.99 23.95
N ILE A 202 0.20 -6.71 23.37
CA ILE A 202 0.33 -6.27 21.99
C ILE A 202 1.19 -7.22 21.16
N VAL A 203 0.74 -7.50 19.95
CA VAL A 203 1.52 -8.19 18.92
C VAL A 203 1.92 -7.18 17.85
N ILE A 204 3.21 -7.11 17.56
CA ILE A 204 3.79 -6.31 16.49
C ILE A 204 4.18 -7.24 15.35
N ALA A 205 3.57 -7.08 14.17
CA ALA A 205 3.85 -7.91 13.00
C ALA A 205 4.32 -7.04 11.83
N GLY A 206 5.45 -7.36 11.22
CA GLY A 206 6.01 -6.50 10.19
C GLY A 206 7.45 -6.79 9.85
N ALA A 207 7.95 -6.06 8.86
CA ALA A 207 9.34 -6.11 8.45
C ALA A 207 10.06 -4.80 8.77
N VAL A 208 11.28 -4.93 9.28
CA VAL A 208 12.27 -3.85 9.29
C VAL A 208 12.97 -3.92 7.93
N PHE A 209 12.81 -2.87 7.11
CA PHE A 209 13.53 -2.78 5.84
C PHE A 209 14.97 -2.33 6.10
N ARG A 210 15.88 -2.64 5.17
CA ARG A 210 17.33 -2.36 5.29
C ARG A 210 17.71 -0.90 4.96
N TYR A 211 16.84 0.02 5.39
CA TYR A 211 17.12 1.45 5.45
C TYR A 211 17.67 1.75 6.85
N GLU A 212 18.67 2.62 6.93
CA GLU A 212 19.33 2.94 8.20
C GLU A 212 18.33 3.46 9.24
N GLU A 213 17.41 4.31 8.81
CA GLU A 213 16.39 4.93 9.65
C GLU A 213 15.43 3.89 10.23
N HIS A 214 15.15 2.82 9.48
CA HIS A 214 14.26 1.73 9.92
C HIS A 214 14.96 0.82 10.93
N GLU A 215 16.22 0.46 10.67
CA GLU A 215 17.03 -0.36 11.57
C GLU A 215 17.31 0.37 12.88
N GLU A 216 17.63 1.67 12.80
CA GLU A 216 17.83 2.53 13.96
C GLU A 216 16.55 2.67 14.79
N TYR A 217 15.41 2.92 14.13
CA TYR A 217 14.11 2.97 14.79
C TYR A 217 13.78 1.67 15.52
N PHE A 218 13.93 0.53 14.86
CA PHE A 218 13.68 -0.77 15.48
C PHE A 218 14.57 -0.97 16.72
N ARG A 219 15.87 -0.68 16.60
CA ARG A 219 16.84 -0.85 17.69
C ARG A 219 16.56 0.06 18.88
N LYS A 220 16.17 1.32 18.64
CA LYS A 220 15.96 2.32 19.70
C LYS A 220 14.57 2.25 20.32
N GLU A 221 13.53 2.11 19.50
CA GLU A 221 12.14 2.30 19.93
C GLU A 221 11.35 1.01 20.10
N ILE A 222 11.68 -0.05 19.34
CA ILE A 222 10.86 -1.28 19.32
C ILE A 222 11.51 -2.39 20.13
N SER A 223 12.73 -2.79 19.79
CA SER A 223 13.45 -3.91 20.40
C SER A 223 13.50 -3.83 21.95
N PRO A 224 13.82 -2.68 22.57
CA PRO A 224 13.87 -2.58 24.04
C PRO A 224 12.51 -2.75 24.73
N ARG A 225 11.40 -2.64 23.96
CA ARG A 225 10.04 -2.73 24.48
C ARG A 225 9.44 -4.13 24.35
N VAL A 226 10.08 -5.04 23.60
CA VAL A 226 9.64 -6.41 23.36
C VAL A 226 10.12 -7.30 24.50
N ASP A 227 9.18 -7.84 25.28
CA ASP A 227 9.46 -8.73 26.41
C ASP A 227 9.08 -10.20 26.14
N GLY A 228 8.49 -10.48 24.97
CA GLY A 228 8.01 -11.80 24.57
C GLY A 228 6.76 -12.28 25.33
N ARG A 229 6.15 -11.43 26.15
CA ARG A 229 4.98 -11.74 26.97
C ARG A 229 3.85 -10.73 26.76
N SER A 230 4.04 -9.49 27.21
CA SER A 230 3.07 -8.42 27.05
C SER A 230 3.25 -7.66 25.73
N CYS A 231 4.46 -7.66 25.16
CA CYS A 231 4.76 -7.12 23.85
C CYS A 231 5.58 -8.15 23.05
N VAL A 232 4.99 -8.66 21.98
CA VAL A 232 5.58 -9.72 21.14
C VAL A 232 5.87 -9.17 19.74
N PHE A 233 7.12 -9.24 19.30
CA PHE A 233 7.47 -9.03 17.90
C PHE A 233 7.35 -10.33 17.12
N ALA A 234 6.33 -10.42 16.28
CA ALA A 234 6.01 -11.60 15.48
C ALA A 234 6.84 -11.69 14.18
N GLY A 235 7.59 -10.65 13.82
CA GLY A 235 8.27 -10.52 12.53
C GLY A 235 7.29 -10.46 11.36
N LEU A 236 7.78 -10.77 10.16
CA LEU A 236 6.95 -10.79 8.95
C LEU A 236 5.84 -11.84 9.07
N ALA A 237 4.59 -11.43 8.83
CA ALA A 237 3.44 -12.31 8.81
C ALA A 237 2.94 -12.48 7.38
N GLY A 238 3.28 -13.61 6.77
CA GLY A 238 2.73 -14.00 5.47
C GLY A 238 1.20 -14.17 5.53
N PHE A 239 0.57 -14.25 4.36
CA PHE A 239 -0.89 -14.10 4.23
C PHE A 239 -1.73 -14.99 5.17
N PRO A 240 -1.46 -16.32 5.32
CA PRO A 240 -2.24 -17.16 6.24
C PRO A 240 -2.11 -16.76 7.71
N ARG A 241 -0.91 -16.32 8.14
CA ARG A 241 -0.65 -15.87 9.50
C ARG A 241 -1.28 -14.52 9.76
N LYS A 242 -1.17 -13.59 8.79
CA LYS A 242 -1.79 -12.26 8.82
C LYS A 242 -3.30 -12.35 9.10
N ARG A 243 -4.03 -13.19 8.36
CA ARG A 243 -5.47 -13.41 8.57
C ARG A 243 -5.82 -13.85 9.99
N ARG A 244 -5.05 -14.79 10.56
CA ARG A 244 -5.28 -15.30 11.92
C ARG A 244 -4.99 -14.24 12.97
N LEU A 245 -3.95 -13.42 12.75
CA LEU A 245 -3.62 -12.30 13.62
C LEU A 245 -4.73 -11.24 13.59
N LEU A 246 -5.16 -10.82 12.40
CA LEU A 246 -6.20 -9.81 12.25
C LEU A 246 -7.51 -10.28 12.91
N ALA A 247 -8.03 -11.45 12.53
CA ALA A 247 -9.32 -11.93 13.03
C ALA A 247 -9.32 -12.27 14.53
N GLY A 248 -8.16 -12.63 15.08
CA GLY A 248 -7.99 -12.94 16.49
C GLY A 248 -7.70 -11.73 17.38
N ALA A 249 -7.34 -10.57 16.82
CA ALA A 249 -7.04 -9.38 17.61
C ALA A 249 -8.31 -8.74 18.19
N ARG A 250 -8.17 -8.11 19.35
CA ARG A 250 -9.20 -7.25 19.95
C ARG A 250 -9.45 -6.03 19.05
N CYS A 251 -8.37 -5.37 18.67
CA CYS A 251 -8.36 -4.26 17.73
C CYS A 251 -7.01 -4.20 17.01
N VAL A 252 -6.99 -3.47 15.91
CA VAL A 252 -5.77 -3.10 15.20
C VAL A 252 -5.42 -1.64 15.51
N LEU A 253 -4.17 -1.39 15.88
CA LEU A 253 -3.65 -0.07 16.22
C LEU A 253 -2.86 0.51 15.04
N ILE A 254 -3.19 1.73 14.63
CA ILE A 254 -2.51 2.45 13.55
C ILE A 254 -2.16 3.87 14.03
N PRO A 255 -1.05 4.03 14.77
CA PRO A 255 -0.61 5.32 15.30
C PRO A 255 0.29 6.07 14.30
N SER A 256 -0.04 6.04 13.01
CA SER A 256 0.77 6.69 11.98
C SER A 256 0.94 8.18 12.29
N LEU A 257 2.18 8.67 12.18
CA LEU A 257 2.57 10.05 12.51
C LEU A 257 2.55 10.98 11.30
N VAL A 258 2.39 10.40 10.12
CA VAL A 258 2.25 11.11 8.85
C VAL A 258 0.86 10.86 8.28
N PRO A 259 0.34 11.77 7.43
CA PRO A 259 -0.91 11.52 6.71
C PRO A 259 -0.82 10.22 5.90
N GLU A 260 -1.57 9.20 6.31
CA GLU A 260 -1.69 7.97 5.52
C GLU A 260 -2.39 8.28 4.20
N THR A 261 -1.82 7.83 3.09
CA THR A 261 -2.48 7.93 1.78
C THR A 261 -3.57 6.89 1.60
N SER A 262 -3.40 5.75 2.26
CA SER A 262 -4.30 4.60 2.32
C SER A 262 -3.90 3.74 3.51
N SER A 263 -4.66 2.68 3.81
CA SER A 263 -4.25 1.69 4.80
C SER A 263 -4.86 0.33 4.49
N LEU A 264 -4.10 -0.51 3.76
CA LEU A 264 -4.51 -1.90 3.54
C LEU A 264 -4.73 -2.61 4.87
N VAL A 265 -3.86 -2.40 5.86
CA VAL A 265 -3.99 -3.04 7.19
C VAL A 265 -5.30 -2.66 7.87
N ALA A 266 -5.78 -1.42 7.75
CA ALA A 266 -7.10 -1.02 8.24
C ALA A 266 -8.21 -1.76 7.51
N MET A 267 -8.20 -1.75 6.17
CA MET A 267 -9.20 -2.44 5.34
C MET A 267 -9.23 -3.96 5.60
N GLU A 268 -8.07 -4.60 5.77
CA GLU A 268 -7.91 -6.01 6.08
C GLU A 268 -8.38 -6.36 7.51
N ALA A 269 -8.19 -5.45 8.46
CA ALA A 269 -8.74 -5.57 9.80
C ALA A 269 -10.27 -5.55 9.76
N LEU A 270 -10.84 -4.56 9.06
CA LEU A 270 -12.28 -4.45 8.83
C LEU A 270 -12.83 -5.71 8.16
N ALA A 271 -12.18 -6.20 7.10
CA ALA A 271 -12.57 -7.44 6.40
C ALA A 271 -12.56 -8.67 7.34
N SER A 272 -11.68 -8.67 8.34
CA SER A 272 -11.57 -9.71 9.38
C SER A 272 -12.58 -9.52 10.54
N GLY A 273 -13.43 -8.48 10.47
CA GLY A 273 -14.36 -8.08 11.53
C GLY A 273 -13.66 -7.53 12.77
N THR A 274 -12.48 -6.92 12.59
CA THR A 274 -11.64 -6.41 13.68
C THR A 274 -11.65 -4.88 13.67
N PRO A 275 -12.07 -4.24 14.78
CA PRO A 275 -12.09 -2.79 14.90
C PRO A 275 -10.69 -2.18 14.75
N VAL A 276 -10.65 -0.96 14.22
CA VAL A 276 -9.40 -0.20 14.03
C VAL A 276 -9.36 1.00 14.98
N VAL A 277 -8.29 1.13 15.77
CA VAL A 277 -8.01 2.33 16.55
C VAL A 277 -6.83 3.04 15.89
N ALA A 278 -7.03 4.25 15.40
CA ALA A 278 -6.06 4.93 14.57
C ALA A 278 -5.90 6.40 14.95
N PHE A 279 -4.69 6.92 14.80
CA PHE A 279 -4.50 8.38 14.81
C PHE A 279 -5.27 9.01 13.65
N ARG A 280 -5.85 10.19 13.88
CA ARG A 280 -6.66 10.92 12.89
C ARG A 280 -5.79 11.51 11.77
N GLN A 281 -5.28 10.65 10.90
CA GLN A 281 -4.29 11.01 9.88
C GLN A 281 -4.71 10.56 8.48
N GLY A 282 -4.78 11.52 7.55
CA GLY A 282 -5.05 11.27 6.12
C GLY A 282 -6.25 10.36 5.87
N ALA A 283 -6.04 9.36 5.03
CA ALA A 283 -7.05 8.40 4.56
C ALA A 283 -7.62 7.51 5.67
N LEU A 284 -7.00 7.43 6.85
CA LEU A 284 -7.60 6.70 7.98
C LEU A 284 -8.95 7.30 8.36
N THR A 285 -9.15 8.60 8.15
CA THR A 285 -10.43 9.28 8.39
C THR A 285 -11.52 8.94 7.36
N GLU A 286 -11.13 8.40 6.21
CA GLU A 286 -12.03 7.90 5.16
C GLU A 286 -12.32 6.40 5.30
N ILE A 287 -11.44 5.65 5.99
CA ILE A 287 -11.54 4.19 6.15
C ILE A 287 -12.22 3.82 7.47
N VAL A 288 -11.93 4.53 8.56
CA VAL A 288 -12.45 4.23 9.90
C VAL A 288 -13.62 5.15 10.22
N GLU A 289 -14.79 4.56 10.42
CA GLU A 289 -15.99 5.24 10.85
C GLU A 289 -16.00 5.30 12.38
N HIS A 290 -15.62 6.45 12.94
CA HIS A 290 -15.47 6.64 14.39
C HIS A 290 -16.76 6.25 15.14
N GLY A 291 -16.63 5.35 16.12
CA GLY A 291 -17.72 4.81 16.92
C GLY A 291 -18.50 3.66 16.27
N ARG A 292 -18.29 3.37 14.98
CA ARG A 292 -18.97 2.28 14.25
C ARG A 292 -18.05 1.15 13.82
N THR A 293 -16.90 1.45 13.23
CA THR A 293 -15.94 0.43 12.76
C THR A 293 -14.60 0.50 13.51
N GLY A 294 -14.51 1.43 14.46
CA GLY A 294 -13.29 1.72 15.18
C GLY A 294 -13.31 3.09 15.83
N PHE A 295 -12.13 3.59 16.21
CA PHE A 295 -11.97 4.88 16.86
C PHE A 295 -10.82 5.66 16.23
N LEU A 296 -11.14 6.86 15.75
CA LEU A 296 -10.16 7.89 15.41
C LEU A 296 -9.83 8.71 16.66
N VAL A 297 -8.55 8.77 17.01
CA VAL A 297 -8.03 9.40 18.24
C VAL A 297 -6.86 10.34 17.93
N ASP A 298 -6.52 11.23 18.85
CA ASP A 298 -5.53 12.29 18.63
C ASP A 298 -4.24 12.09 19.47
N GLY A 299 -4.13 10.99 20.22
CA GLY A 299 -2.91 10.65 20.95
C GLY A 299 -2.92 9.30 21.67
N VAL A 300 -1.79 8.99 22.35
CA VAL A 300 -1.56 7.70 23.02
C VAL A 300 -2.57 7.42 24.14
N GLY A 301 -2.93 8.43 24.93
CA GLY A 301 -3.90 8.29 26.01
C GLY A 301 -5.29 7.90 25.50
N GLU A 302 -5.80 8.64 24.53
CA GLU A 302 -7.08 8.33 23.87
C GLU A 302 -7.04 6.99 23.15
N MET A 303 -5.90 6.62 22.54
CA MET A 303 -5.72 5.29 21.97
C MET A 303 -5.82 4.20 23.04
N ALA A 304 -5.25 4.41 24.23
CA ALA A 304 -5.36 3.48 25.35
C ALA A 304 -6.81 3.32 25.83
N ASP A 305 -7.55 4.42 25.93
CA ASP A 305 -8.97 4.40 26.28
C ASP A 305 -9.79 3.65 25.21
N ALA A 306 -9.57 3.97 23.93
CA ALA A 306 -10.24 3.33 22.81
C ALA A 306 -9.96 1.81 22.70
N ILE A 307 -8.78 1.35 23.11
CA ILE A 307 -8.48 -0.10 23.22
C ILE A 307 -9.47 -0.79 24.17
N ALA A 308 -9.83 -0.16 25.28
CA ALA A 308 -10.78 -0.72 26.24
C ALA A 308 -12.22 -0.79 25.67
N TYR A 309 -12.59 0.16 24.81
CA TYR A 309 -13.91 0.21 24.16
C TYR A 309 -14.00 -0.60 22.86
N ALA A 310 -12.91 -1.15 22.34
CA ALA A 310 -12.93 -1.93 21.09
C ALA A 310 -13.90 -3.13 21.11
N ASP A 311 -14.24 -3.67 22.28
CA ASP A 311 -15.19 -4.76 22.43
C ASP A 311 -16.66 -4.32 22.27
N THR A 312 -16.97 -3.01 22.25
CA THR A 312 -18.32 -2.50 21.95
C THR A 312 -18.61 -2.43 20.44
N ILE A 313 -17.58 -2.49 19.61
CA ILE A 313 -17.71 -2.38 18.16
C ILE A 313 -18.11 -3.72 17.54
N SER A 314 -19.16 -3.69 16.72
CA SER A 314 -19.68 -4.87 16.02
C SER A 314 -18.70 -5.40 14.97
N ARG A 315 -18.44 -6.71 15.03
CA ARG A 315 -17.61 -7.38 14.01
C ARG A 315 -18.28 -7.38 12.64
N ASP A 316 -19.59 -7.48 12.62
CA ASP A 316 -20.37 -7.54 11.38
C ASP A 316 -20.42 -6.17 10.72
N GLU A 317 -20.47 -5.08 11.50
CA GLU A 317 -20.37 -3.72 10.95
C GLU A 317 -18.98 -3.44 10.37
N CYS A 318 -17.91 -3.84 11.07
CA CYS A 318 -16.55 -3.77 10.53
C CYS A 318 -16.45 -4.51 9.18
N ARG A 319 -16.98 -5.74 9.10
CA ARG A 319 -16.94 -6.53 7.87
C ARG A 319 -17.79 -5.92 6.77
N ALA A 320 -18.99 -5.43 7.09
CA ALA A 320 -19.88 -4.78 6.14
C ALA A 320 -19.19 -3.55 5.50
N ALA A 321 -18.53 -2.71 6.30
CA ALA A 321 -17.80 -1.55 5.81
C ALA A 321 -16.62 -1.94 4.89
N ALA A 322 -15.97 -3.09 5.14
CA ALA A 322 -14.86 -3.56 4.33
C ALA A 322 -15.23 -3.83 2.86
N HIS A 323 -16.49 -4.15 2.55
CA HIS A 323 -16.94 -4.37 1.18
C HIS A 323 -16.83 -3.12 0.30
N GLY A 324 -16.85 -1.91 0.88
CA GLY A 324 -16.56 -0.68 0.15
C GLY A 324 -15.10 -0.53 -0.30
N PHE A 325 -14.23 -1.44 0.12
CA PHE A 325 -12.81 -1.51 -0.25
C PHE A 325 -12.48 -2.83 -0.96
N SER A 326 -13.38 -3.33 -1.81
CA SER A 326 -13.16 -4.56 -2.57
C SER A 326 -12.02 -4.42 -3.58
N SER A 327 -11.08 -5.37 -3.58
CA SER A 327 -10.02 -5.44 -4.59
C SER A 327 -10.56 -5.63 -6.01
N VAL A 328 -11.71 -6.29 -6.16
CA VAL A 328 -12.36 -6.53 -7.46
C VAL A 328 -12.89 -5.22 -8.02
N GLU A 329 -13.61 -4.44 -7.20
CA GLU A 329 -14.13 -3.12 -7.59
C GLU A 329 -13.00 -2.11 -7.85
N MET A 330 -11.90 -2.18 -7.09
CA MET A 330 -10.70 -1.41 -7.37
C MET A 330 -10.16 -1.75 -8.77
N ALA A 331 -10.06 -3.04 -9.10
CA ALA A 331 -9.55 -3.46 -10.41
C ALA A 331 -10.47 -3.04 -11.56
N ASP A 332 -11.80 -3.09 -11.38
CA ASP A 332 -12.77 -2.56 -12.36
C ASP A 332 -12.47 -1.10 -12.72
N LYS A 333 -12.31 -0.25 -11.68
CA LYS A 333 -11.99 1.18 -11.85
C LYS A 333 -10.66 1.40 -12.57
N TYR A 334 -9.64 0.60 -12.24
CA TYR A 334 -8.34 0.69 -12.93
C TYR A 334 -8.44 0.23 -14.38
N ILE A 335 -9.19 -0.83 -14.69
CA ILE A 335 -9.40 -1.32 -16.06
C ILE A 335 -10.10 -0.27 -16.93
N ASP A 336 -11.10 0.42 -16.38
CA ASP A 336 -11.77 1.53 -17.06
C ASP A 336 -10.80 2.69 -17.29
N LEU A 337 -10.01 3.04 -16.28
CA LEU A 337 -8.99 4.09 -16.41
C LEU A 337 -7.92 3.73 -17.44
N TYR A 338 -7.42 2.50 -17.42
CA TYR A 338 -6.46 1.97 -18.39
C TYR A 338 -7.00 2.06 -19.81
N SER A 339 -8.28 1.72 -20.01
CA SER A 339 -8.94 1.81 -21.31
C SER A 339 -8.96 3.25 -21.84
N ARG A 340 -9.27 4.23 -20.98
CA ARG A 340 -9.25 5.66 -21.32
C ARG A 340 -7.84 6.17 -21.64
N ILE A 341 -6.85 5.82 -20.82
CA ILE A 341 -5.44 6.17 -21.05
C ILE A 341 -4.90 5.55 -22.35
N ALA A 342 -5.22 4.28 -22.62
CA ALA A 342 -4.78 3.61 -23.84
C ALA A 342 -5.43 4.21 -25.10
N ALA A 343 -6.66 4.74 -24.99
CA ALA A 343 -7.35 5.41 -26.08
C ALA A 343 -6.75 6.80 -26.40
N SER A 344 -6.31 7.57 -25.40
CA SER A 344 -5.71 8.90 -25.61
C SER A 344 -4.42 8.85 -26.46
N LYS A 345 -3.67 7.75 -26.38
CA LYS A 345 -2.52 7.46 -27.26
C LYS A 345 -2.91 7.43 -28.75
N ARG A 346 -4.11 6.92 -29.07
CA ARG A 346 -4.55 6.68 -30.45
C ARG A 346 -5.10 7.93 -31.12
N SER A 347 -5.61 8.89 -30.34
CA SER A 347 -6.23 10.12 -30.85
C SER A 347 -5.25 11.26 -31.10
N GLY A 348 -3.96 11.11 -30.75
CA GLY A 348 -2.96 12.19 -30.90
C GLY A 348 -3.26 13.43 -30.07
N GLY A 349 -4.17 13.32 -29.09
CA GLY A 349 -4.71 14.44 -28.31
C GLY A 349 -3.78 14.93 -27.20
N SER A 350 -4.05 16.17 -26.76
CA SER A 350 -3.29 17.02 -25.84
C SER A 350 -3.17 16.54 -24.37
N GLY A 351 -3.19 15.23 -24.11
CA GLY A 351 -2.84 14.66 -22.81
C GLY A 351 -3.86 14.84 -21.67
N VAL A 352 -5.07 15.34 -21.97
CA VAL A 352 -6.17 15.49 -21.00
C VAL A 352 -7.17 14.36 -21.21
N ILE A 353 -7.50 13.62 -20.15
CA ILE A 353 -8.61 12.64 -20.17
C ILE A 353 -9.85 13.37 -19.64
N GLU A 354 -10.90 13.48 -20.45
CA GLU A 354 -12.21 13.92 -19.94
C GLU A 354 -12.72 12.85 -18.96
N LEU A 355 -12.98 13.28 -17.72
CA LEU A 355 -13.32 12.42 -16.57
C LEU A 355 -14.76 11.93 -16.59
#